data_AF-V4ZJG5-F1
#
_entry.id   AF-V4ZJG5-F1
#
_cell.length_a   1.000
_cell.length_b   1.000
_cell.length_c   1.000
_cell.angle_alpha   90.00
_cell.angle_beta   90.00
_cell.angle_gamma   90.00
#
_symmetry.space_group_name_H-M   'P 1'
#
loop_
_entity.id
_entity.type
_entity.pdbx_description
1 polymer ?
#
loop_
_entity_poly.entity_id
_entity_poly.type
_entity_poly.pdbx_seq_one_letter_code
_entity_poly.pdbx_strand_id
1 'polypeptide(L)'
;MMERQTSFIKKSLTAVGLVAAVLFNAYPSEVTNVLATGQSIVPSCTQSENLTTCACSEVSAANRQVGSSTGTATLSELSNGLTIECPKTSYEFVPQESTHVCIAKESTSATLKACKATPTTNLIKDLLIQTTQTKVPQWTTPNTGGHSLILPPETFPIVDKSFFAGCLKTSSRRQRNADVECLVKVDIKARTSAVRDGVLICAYGDKSNTSVPEVTLNAENNSLTIQCGEEGEMQPDPKSLTAYHCTDTNIENCKTVVNLTEVMPSFAKSWWTQDDKNGKAPKLVIPEGGFPAQEETIVLGCNVRRKVSSKEQKEEPNITATLPTCRVKVTLTAQPAASDAPTFSCLGLLAVVFTPFVSFGAY
;
A
#
# COMPACT_ATOMS: atom_id res chain seq x y z
N MET A 1 72.27 -6.44 -1.75
CA MET A 1 72.74 -6.25 -0.36
C MET A 1 72.17 -7.41 0.45
N MET A 2 72.86 -8.57 0.44
CA MET A 2 73.67 -9.07 1.57
C MET A 2 72.82 -9.11 2.85
N GLU A 3 72.14 -10.20 3.19
CA GLU A 3 72.63 -11.56 3.52
C GLU A 3 73.71 -11.54 4.60
N ARG A 4 73.39 -12.12 5.77
CA ARG A 4 74.38 -12.59 6.74
C ARG A 4 73.97 -13.97 7.24
N GLN A 5 74.57 -14.98 6.64
CA GLN A 5 74.66 -16.33 7.15
C GLN A 5 75.49 -16.35 8.45
N THR A 6 75.19 -17.30 9.34
CA THR A 6 76.24 -18.08 10.00
C THR A 6 75.77 -19.51 10.20
N SER A 7 76.51 -20.41 9.58
CA SER A 7 76.48 -21.86 9.70
C SER A 7 77.40 -22.29 10.84
N PHE A 8 77.02 -23.31 11.60
CA PHE A 8 77.98 -24.16 12.32
C PHE A 8 77.68 -25.64 12.06
N ILE A 9 78.77 -26.36 11.85
CA ILE A 9 78.89 -27.67 11.20
C ILE A 9 79.24 -28.75 12.23
N LYS A 10 78.72 -29.97 11.98
CA LYS A 10 79.16 -31.32 12.40
C LYS A 10 79.04 -31.76 13.87
N LYS A 11 78.31 -32.87 14.08
CA LYS A 11 78.92 -34.23 14.13
C LYS A 11 77.84 -35.32 14.20
N SER A 12 77.98 -36.33 13.36
CA SER A 12 77.33 -37.64 13.48
C SER A 12 78.05 -38.48 14.53
N LEU A 13 77.31 -39.14 15.43
CA LEU A 13 77.76 -40.36 16.09
C LEU A 13 76.54 -41.23 16.43
N THR A 14 76.47 -42.40 15.82
CA THR A 14 75.57 -43.51 16.15
C THR A 14 76.09 -44.26 17.37
N ALA A 15 75.25 -44.52 18.38
CA ALA A 15 75.35 -45.70 19.26
C ALA A 15 74.07 -45.91 20.08
N VAL A 16 73.34 -46.97 19.70
CA VAL A 16 72.71 -48.03 20.51
C VAL A 16 72.25 -47.70 21.95
N GLY A 17 70.93 -47.78 22.15
CA GLY A 17 70.30 -48.62 23.18
C GLY A 17 70.07 -48.04 24.58
N LEU A 18 68.81 -47.75 24.91
CA LEU A 18 68.17 -48.24 26.14
C LEU A 18 66.66 -47.96 26.11
N VAL A 19 65.89 -49.03 26.21
CA VAL A 19 64.42 -49.04 26.33
C VAL A 19 64.06 -48.55 27.72
N ALA A 20 63.35 -47.43 27.82
CA ALA A 20 62.66 -47.01 29.03
C ALA A 20 61.17 -46.84 28.71
N ALA A 21 60.38 -47.83 29.09
CA ALA A 21 58.93 -47.77 29.03
C ALA A 21 58.43 -46.80 30.11
N VAL A 22 58.04 -45.59 29.71
CA VAL A 22 57.31 -44.66 30.56
C VAL A 22 55.81 -44.87 30.29
N LEU A 23 55.15 -45.54 31.23
CA LEU A 23 53.69 -45.65 31.27
C LEU A 23 53.11 -44.28 31.62
N PHE A 24 52.73 -43.49 30.62
CA PHE A 24 51.82 -42.36 30.81
C PHE A 24 50.40 -42.91 30.98
N ASN A 25 49.91 -42.90 32.22
CA ASN A 25 48.48 -42.98 32.52
C ASN A 25 47.79 -41.77 31.88
N ALA A 26 47.26 -41.95 30.67
CA ALA A 26 46.35 -41.00 30.06
C ALA A 26 45.01 -41.08 30.79
N TYR A 27 44.77 -40.13 31.70
CA TYR A 27 43.40 -39.76 32.05
C TYR A 27 42.72 -39.21 30.79
N PRO A 28 41.62 -39.80 30.30
CA PRO A 28 40.82 -39.13 29.29
C PRO A 28 40.12 -37.96 29.99
N SER A 29 40.67 -36.77 29.86
CA SER A 29 39.90 -35.54 30.09
C SER A 29 38.83 -35.51 29.00
N GLU A 30 37.64 -36.00 29.34
CA GLU A 30 36.44 -35.73 28.55
C GLU A 30 36.28 -34.21 28.48
N VAL A 31 36.71 -33.62 27.36
CA VAL A 31 36.31 -32.28 26.98
C VAL A 31 34.86 -32.41 26.54
N THR A 32 33.95 -32.33 27.52
CA THR A 32 32.54 -32.11 27.23
C THR A 32 32.46 -30.74 26.55
N ASN A 33 32.38 -30.75 25.23
CA ASN A 33 31.90 -29.59 24.49
C ASN A 33 30.46 -29.36 24.96
N VAL A 34 30.29 -28.53 25.98
CA VAL A 34 29.01 -27.91 26.29
C VAL A 34 28.69 -27.06 25.06
N LEU A 35 27.87 -27.60 24.16
CA LEU A 35 27.16 -26.78 23.21
C LEU A 35 26.41 -25.76 24.06
N ALA A 36 26.85 -24.51 24.03
CA ALA A 36 26.08 -23.41 24.57
C ALA A 36 24.71 -23.48 23.88
N THR A 37 23.68 -23.85 24.64
CA THR A 37 22.29 -23.77 24.20
C THR A 37 22.03 -22.30 23.89
N GLY A 38 22.13 -21.94 22.61
CA GLY A 38 21.86 -20.59 22.15
C GLY A 38 20.45 -20.21 22.58
N GLN A 39 20.35 -19.21 23.45
CA GLN A 39 19.09 -18.62 23.84
C GLN A 39 18.48 -17.99 22.59
N SER A 40 17.38 -18.55 22.10
CA SER A 40 16.69 -18.09 20.90
C SER A 40 15.44 -17.35 21.34
N ILE A 41 15.26 -16.13 20.85
CA ILE A 41 14.02 -15.37 20.99
C ILE A 41 13.25 -15.43 19.67
N VAL A 42 11.94 -15.64 19.71
CA VAL A 42 11.11 -15.76 18.50
C VAL A 42 9.86 -14.89 18.66
N PRO A 43 9.45 -14.16 17.62
CA PRO A 43 8.19 -13.43 17.63
C PRO A 43 6.99 -14.37 17.46
N SER A 44 5.95 -14.12 18.24
CA SER A 44 4.62 -14.70 18.04
C SER A 44 3.60 -13.58 17.84
N CYS A 45 3.08 -13.44 16.62
CA CYS A 45 2.10 -12.42 16.27
C CYS A 45 0.68 -12.98 16.30
N THR A 46 -0.22 -12.26 16.97
CA THR A 46 -1.65 -12.57 17.08
C THR A 46 -2.45 -11.36 16.61
N GLN A 47 -3.42 -11.59 15.74
CA GLN A 47 -4.28 -10.54 15.21
C GLN A 47 -5.63 -10.56 15.94
N SER A 48 -5.99 -9.42 16.51
CA SER A 48 -7.35 -9.07 16.93
C SER A 48 -7.95 -8.12 15.89
N GLU A 49 -9.27 -7.88 15.95
CA GLU A 49 -10.05 -7.18 14.90
C GLU A 49 -9.34 -5.97 14.27
N ASN A 50 -8.79 -5.06 15.09
CA ASN A 50 -8.09 -3.86 14.62
C ASN A 50 -6.60 -3.77 15.00
N LEU A 51 -6.09 -4.71 15.80
CA LEU A 51 -4.77 -4.63 16.43
C LEU A 51 -4.04 -5.96 16.32
N THR A 52 -2.81 -5.92 15.80
CA THR A 52 -1.89 -7.06 15.82
C THR A 52 -0.89 -6.90 16.97
N THR A 53 -0.75 -7.93 17.80
CA THR A 53 0.25 -7.95 18.88
C THR A 53 1.28 -9.03 18.61
N CYS A 54 2.55 -8.63 18.55
CA CYS A 54 3.70 -9.52 18.40
C CYS A 54 4.49 -9.57 19.71
N ALA A 55 4.46 -10.71 20.38
CA ALA A 55 5.24 -10.95 21.60
C ALA A 55 6.56 -11.65 21.28
N CYS A 56 7.67 -11.03 21.67
CA CYS A 56 8.99 -11.63 21.57
C CYS A 56 9.29 -12.44 22.83
N SER A 57 9.32 -13.76 22.71
CA SER A 57 9.50 -14.66 23.86
C SER A 57 10.71 -15.57 23.67
N GLU A 58 11.38 -15.88 24.78
CA GLU A 58 12.50 -16.82 24.79
C GLU A 58 11.98 -18.25 24.65
N VAL A 59 12.59 -19.01 23.73
CA VAL A 59 12.21 -20.41 23.47
C VAL A 59 13.36 -21.31 23.92
N SER A 60 13.06 -22.29 24.77
CA SER A 60 14.00 -23.33 25.18
C SER A 60 14.14 -24.40 24.08
N ALA A 61 15.37 -24.89 23.87
CA ALA A 61 15.73 -25.79 22.76
C ALA A 61 14.93 -27.12 22.71
N ALA A 62 14.22 -27.49 23.78
CA ALA A 62 13.41 -28.71 23.87
C ALA A 62 12.03 -28.61 23.20
N ASN A 63 11.58 -27.41 22.81
CA ASN A 63 10.22 -27.17 22.31
C ASN A 63 10.21 -26.46 20.94
N ARG A 64 11.11 -26.85 20.03
CA ARG A 64 10.98 -26.53 18.59
C ARG A 64 9.82 -27.32 17.98
N GLN A 65 8.59 -27.01 18.39
CA GLN A 65 7.43 -27.41 17.60
C GLN A 65 7.46 -26.60 16.30
N VAL A 66 7.46 -27.32 15.18
CA VAL A 66 7.22 -26.80 13.83
C VAL A 66 5.73 -26.43 13.74
N GLY A 67 5.34 -25.39 14.45
CA GLY A 67 4.06 -24.72 14.34
C GLY A 67 4.31 -23.34 13.72
N SER A 68 3.44 -22.94 12.80
CA SER A 68 3.56 -21.75 11.94
C SER A 68 3.52 -20.41 12.73
N SER A 69 4.51 -20.13 13.58
CA SER A 69 4.74 -18.79 14.12
C SER A 69 5.49 -17.97 13.06
N THR A 70 4.75 -17.31 12.17
CA THR A 70 5.36 -16.36 11.24
C THR A 70 5.73 -15.11 12.03
N GLY A 71 7.00 -14.70 12.01
CA GLY A 71 7.45 -13.42 12.53
C GLY A 71 6.99 -12.21 11.71
N THR A 72 5.82 -12.31 11.08
CA THR A 72 5.26 -11.34 10.15
C THR A 72 3.92 -10.84 10.70
N ALA A 73 3.80 -9.53 10.87
CA ALA A 73 2.54 -8.84 11.08
C ALA A 73 2.04 -8.25 9.75
N THR A 74 0.73 -8.13 9.59
CA THR A 74 0.13 -7.47 8.43
C THR A 74 -0.79 -6.34 8.88
N LEU A 75 -0.56 -5.15 8.36
CA LEU A 75 -1.42 -3.99 8.58
C LEU A 75 -2.25 -3.68 7.34
N SER A 76 -3.51 -3.32 7.55
CA SER A 76 -4.49 -2.93 6.52
C SER A 76 -5.47 -1.90 7.06
N GLU A 77 -6.30 -1.30 6.21
CA GLU A 77 -7.33 -0.33 6.64
C GLU A 77 -8.27 -0.88 7.74
N LEU A 78 -8.50 -2.20 7.78
CA LEU A 78 -9.34 -2.86 8.79
C LEU A 78 -8.57 -3.22 10.07
N SER A 79 -7.29 -3.58 9.94
CA SER A 79 -6.41 -3.97 11.04
C SER A 79 -5.17 -3.10 11.00
N ASN A 80 -5.24 -1.94 11.64
CA ASN A 80 -4.34 -0.82 11.43
C ASN A 80 -3.41 -0.52 12.61
N GLY A 81 -3.54 -1.26 13.71
CA GLY A 81 -2.63 -1.21 14.86
C GLY A 81 -1.62 -2.35 14.87
N LEU A 82 -0.41 -2.06 15.33
CA LEU A 82 0.63 -3.03 15.67
C LEU A 82 1.17 -2.72 17.07
N THR A 83 1.34 -3.73 17.92
CA THR A 83 2.10 -3.66 19.16
C THR A 83 3.19 -4.72 19.15
N ILE A 84 4.44 -4.34 19.42
CA ILE A 84 5.57 -5.26 19.61
C ILE A 84 5.97 -5.23 21.08
N GLU A 85 5.94 -6.39 21.73
CA GLU A 85 6.30 -6.55 23.14
C GLU A 85 7.70 -7.13 23.27
N CYS A 86 8.62 -6.35 23.85
CA CYS A 86 9.96 -6.80 24.18
C CYS A 86 10.02 -7.38 25.60
N PRO A 87 10.85 -8.40 25.85
CA PRO A 87 11.07 -8.89 27.20
C PRO A 87 11.55 -7.76 28.13
N LYS A 88 10.98 -7.70 29.34
CA LYS A 88 11.08 -6.56 30.28
C LYS A 88 12.50 -6.20 30.73
N THR A 89 13.48 -7.09 30.58
CA THR A 89 14.86 -6.84 30.99
C THR A 89 15.83 -7.25 29.90
N SER A 90 16.77 -6.36 29.55
CA SER A 90 17.90 -6.56 28.63
C SER A 90 17.67 -6.46 27.11
N TYR A 91 16.45 -6.21 26.66
CA TYR A 91 16.16 -5.95 25.24
C TYR A 91 15.76 -4.50 25.02
N GLU A 92 16.27 -3.90 23.95
CA GLU A 92 15.87 -2.58 23.48
C GLU A 92 14.98 -2.71 22.24
N PHE A 93 14.01 -1.82 22.10
CA PHE A 93 13.24 -1.72 20.86
C PHE A 93 14.06 -1.04 19.77
N VAL A 94 13.96 -1.57 18.56
CA VAL A 94 14.58 -1.04 17.34
C VAL A 94 13.49 -0.82 16.30
N PRO A 95 13.37 0.38 15.70
CA PRO A 95 14.29 1.52 15.85
C PRO A 95 14.11 2.31 17.16
N GLN A 96 15.13 3.10 17.53
CA GLN A 96 15.11 3.90 18.75
C GLN A 96 14.24 5.16 18.64
N GLU A 97 14.21 5.78 17.45
CA GLU A 97 13.44 6.98 17.18
C GLU A 97 11.97 6.64 16.90
N SER A 98 11.03 7.33 17.57
CA SER A 98 9.59 7.03 17.47
C SER A 98 9.01 7.24 16.08
N THR A 99 9.65 8.05 15.24
CA THR A 99 9.19 8.39 13.89
C THR A 99 9.79 7.52 12.80
N HIS A 100 10.61 6.53 13.17
CA HIS A 100 11.37 5.72 12.22
C HIS A 100 10.91 4.26 12.19
N VAL A 101 11.32 3.58 11.11
CA VAL A 101 11.20 2.13 10.89
C VAL A 101 12.47 1.60 10.22
N CYS A 102 12.67 0.28 10.26
CA CYS A 102 13.77 -0.36 9.56
C CYS A 102 13.35 -0.82 8.17
N ILE A 103 14.13 -0.49 7.14
CA ILE A 103 13.91 -1.00 5.78
C ILE A 103 15.21 -1.63 5.29
N ALA A 104 15.11 -2.83 4.75
CA ALA A 104 16.26 -3.54 4.20
C ALA A 104 16.58 -2.98 2.81
N LYS A 105 17.84 -2.65 2.56
CA LYS A 105 18.31 -2.40 1.18
C LYS A 105 18.54 -3.74 0.49
N GLU A 106 18.27 -3.82 -0.81
CA GLU A 106 18.30 -5.05 -1.62
C GLU A 106 19.62 -5.86 -1.52
N SER A 107 20.72 -5.25 -1.06
CA SER A 107 22.05 -5.87 -0.93
C SER A 107 22.49 -6.17 0.51
N THR A 108 21.66 -5.92 1.52
CA THR A 108 22.01 -6.09 2.94
C THR A 108 21.06 -7.05 3.65
N SER A 109 21.60 -8.01 4.41
CA SER A 109 20.79 -8.84 5.31
C SER A 109 20.06 -7.95 6.33
N ALA A 110 18.72 -8.05 6.37
CA ALA A 110 17.89 -7.32 7.33
C ALA A 110 18.18 -7.81 8.75
N THR A 111 18.83 -6.99 9.57
CA THR A 111 19.07 -7.27 10.99
C THR A 111 18.71 -6.04 11.83
N LEU A 112 18.28 -6.23 13.07
CA LEU A 112 17.99 -5.11 13.97
C LEU A 112 19.27 -4.36 14.34
N LYS A 113 20.40 -5.07 14.39
CA LYS A 113 21.71 -4.45 14.59
C LYS A 113 22.07 -3.49 13.46
N ALA A 114 21.87 -3.91 12.20
CA ALA A 114 22.06 -3.03 11.06
C ALA A 114 21.08 -1.86 11.11
N CYS A 115 19.80 -2.09 11.41
CA CYS A 115 18.81 -1.03 11.57
C CYS A 115 19.19 0.01 12.62
N LYS A 116 19.70 -0.43 13.77
CA LYS A 116 20.19 0.46 14.81
C LYS A 116 21.34 1.34 14.31
N ALA A 117 22.15 0.85 13.36
CA ALA A 117 23.02 1.72 12.60
C ALA A 117 22.18 2.51 11.57
N THR A 118 22.26 3.84 11.64
CA THR A 118 21.49 4.81 10.85
C THR A 118 21.27 4.51 9.33
N PRO A 119 22.14 3.85 8.55
CA PRO A 119 21.90 3.63 7.10
C PRO A 119 20.61 2.88 6.71
N THR A 120 19.92 2.24 7.66
CA THR A 120 18.70 1.45 7.42
C THR A 120 17.45 1.95 8.17
N THR A 121 17.57 3.07 8.89
CA THR A 121 16.42 3.78 9.50
C THR A 121 15.79 4.72 8.47
N ASN A 122 14.47 4.66 8.32
CA ASN A 122 13.70 5.50 7.41
C ASN A 122 12.50 6.09 8.15
N LEU A 123 11.99 7.24 7.71
CA LEU A 123 10.84 7.87 8.34
C LEU A 123 9.56 7.10 7.99
N ILE A 124 8.68 6.92 8.97
CA ILE A 124 7.36 6.29 8.77
C ILE A 124 6.58 7.01 7.67
N LYS A 125 6.63 8.35 7.64
CA LYS A 125 5.91 9.16 6.64
C LYS A 125 6.27 8.84 5.19
N ASP A 126 7.49 8.34 4.94
CA ASP A 126 7.97 8.04 3.59
C ASP A 126 7.42 6.71 3.06
N LEU A 127 6.87 5.87 3.96
CA LEU A 127 6.16 4.64 3.60
C LEU A 127 4.66 4.83 3.38
N LEU A 128 4.12 5.96 3.84
CA LEU A 128 2.69 6.25 3.83
C LEU A 128 2.35 7.20 2.69
N ILE A 129 1.06 7.34 2.37
CA ILE A 129 0.65 8.46 1.50
C ILE A 129 1.02 9.74 2.24
N GLN A 130 1.71 10.67 1.56
CA GLN A 130 1.99 12.00 2.10
C GLN A 130 0.67 12.74 2.31
N THR A 131 0.11 12.55 3.49
CA THR A 131 -1.03 13.32 3.96
C THR A 131 -0.52 14.70 4.32
N THR A 132 -1.22 15.74 3.90
CA THR A 132 -1.15 17.10 4.45
C THR A 132 -1.51 17.16 5.95
N GLN A 133 -1.68 16.01 6.62
CA GLN A 133 -1.94 15.92 8.04
C GLN A 133 -0.74 16.40 8.86
N THR A 134 -1.09 17.17 9.87
CA THR A 134 -0.19 17.68 10.90
C THR A 134 0.30 16.61 11.89
N LYS A 135 -0.21 15.37 11.81
CA LYS A 135 0.12 14.27 12.74
C LYS A 135 0.57 13.02 11.99
N VAL A 136 1.87 12.94 11.75
CA VAL A 136 2.53 11.72 11.23
C VAL A 136 2.43 10.61 12.29
N PRO A 137 2.07 9.36 11.91
CA PRO A 137 2.09 8.22 12.82
C PRO A 137 3.47 7.98 13.43
N GLN A 138 3.50 7.63 14.71
CA GLN A 138 4.73 7.36 15.45
C GLN A 138 4.54 6.21 16.44
N TRP A 139 5.64 5.56 16.80
CA TRP A 139 5.67 4.59 17.89
C TRP A 139 5.34 5.25 19.22
N THR A 140 4.53 4.57 20.00
CA THR A 140 4.14 4.94 21.36
C THR A 140 4.43 3.79 22.31
N THR A 141 4.69 4.08 23.57
CA THR A 141 4.90 3.07 24.61
C THR A 141 3.72 3.05 25.57
N PRO A 142 2.68 2.22 25.34
CA PRO A 142 1.68 1.97 26.37
C PRO A 142 2.32 1.44 27.66
N ASN A 143 1.66 1.68 28.80
CA ASN A 143 2.13 1.39 30.17
C ASN A 143 2.53 -0.09 30.43
N THR A 144 2.33 -1.01 29.48
CA THR A 144 2.65 -2.44 29.55
C THR A 144 4.03 -2.81 29.00
N GLY A 145 4.81 -1.85 28.47
CA GLY A 145 6.15 -2.11 27.92
C GLY A 145 6.16 -2.59 26.47
N GLY A 146 5.00 -2.55 25.80
CA GLY A 146 4.89 -2.73 24.35
C GLY A 146 5.19 -1.43 23.60
N HIS A 147 5.61 -1.55 22.35
CA HIS A 147 5.79 -0.45 21.41
C HIS A 147 4.69 -0.54 20.36
N SER A 148 3.83 0.48 20.29
CA SER A 148 2.63 0.49 19.46
C SER A 148 2.67 1.54 18.36
N LEU A 149 2.31 1.13 17.15
CA LEU A 149 2.14 1.97 15.97
C LEU A 149 0.72 1.80 15.45
N ILE A 150 -0.02 2.90 15.28
CA ILE A 150 -1.35 2.91 14.68
C ILE A 150 -1.29 3.76 13.42
N LEU A 151 -1.69 3.17 12.30
CA LEU A 151 -1.76 3.85 11.01
C LEU A 151 -3.21 4.30 10.79
N PRO A 152 -3.51 5.60 10.69
CA PRO A 152 -4.85 6.04 10.30
C PRO A 152 -5.21 5.51 8.90
N PRO A 153 -6.46 5.06 8.66
CA PRO A 153 -6.87 4.45 7.38
C PRO A 153 -6.51 5.27 6.13
N GLU A 154 -6.57 6.59 6.22
CA GLU A 154 -6.25 7.54 5.16
C GLU A 154 -4.75 7.61 4.80
N THR A 155 -3.88 7.13 5.68
CA THR A 155 -2.42 7.16 5.49
C THR A 155 -1.87 5.92 4.79
N PHE A 156 -2.68 4.86 4.65
CA PHE A 156 -2.25 3.61 4.04
C PHE A 156 -1.75 3.83 2.61
N PRO A 157 -0.61 3.23 2.23
CA PRO A 157 0.05 3.49 0.96
C PRO A 157 -0.82 3.09 -0.24
N ILE A 158 -0.48 3.62 -1.42
CA ILE A 158 -1.11 3.20 -2.68
C ILE A 158 -0.48 1.95 -3.29
N VAL A 159 0.64 1.47 -2.78
CA VAL A 159 1.26 0.18 -3.15
C VAL A 159 1.66 -0.57 -1.88
N ASP A 160 1.67 -1.90 -1.91
CA ASP A 160 2.10 -2.69 -0.75
C ASP A 160 3.52 -2.28 -0.35
N LYS A 161 3.74 -2.07 0.95
CA LYS A 161 5.05 -1.72 1.53
C LYS A 161 5.41 -2.74 2.60
N SER A 162 6.67 -2.73 3.00
CA SER A 162 7.13 -3.53 4.13
C SER A 162 8.22 -2.81 4.90
N PHE A 163 8.25 -3.02 6.19
CA PHE A 163 9.35 -2.63 7.07
C PHE A 163 9.59 -3.73 8.10
N PHE A 164 10.56 -3.54 8.98
CA PHE A 164 10.73 -4.37 10.15
C PHE A 164 11.05 -3.52 11.39
N ALA A 165 10.78 -4.10 12.54
CA ALA A 165 11.10 -3.56 13.86
C ALA A 165 11.27 -4.73 14.83
N GLY A 166 11.67 -4.49 16.07
CA GLY A 166 11.74 -5.59 17.02
C GLY A 166 12.60 -5.32 18.23
N CYS A 167 13.04 -6.39 18.87
CA CYS A 167 13.74 -6.36 20.15
C CYS A 167 15.17 -6.86 19.97
N LEU A 168 16.15 -6.06 20.37
CA LEU A 168 17.57 -6.39 20.26
C LEU A 168 18.21 -6.44 21.64
N LYS A 169 18.95 -7.51 21.92
CA LYS A 169 19.89 -7.59 23.04
C LYS A 169 21.30 -7.61 22.49
N THR A 170 22.00 -6.51 22.70
CA THR A 170 23.41 -6.40 22.32
C THR A 170 24.29 -7.07 23.35
N SER A 171 25.22 -7.89 22.87
CA SER A 171 26.24 -8.54 23.69
C SER A 171 27.24 -7.51 24.22
N SER A 172 27.67 -7.65 25.47
CA SER A 172 28.74 -6.82 26.03
C SER A 172 30.08 -7.25 25.43
N ARG A 173 31.02 -6.33 25.18
CA ARG A 173 32.37 -6.65 24.68
C ARG A 173 33.15 -7.63 25.59
N ARG A 174 32.70 -7.85 26.83
CA ARG A 174 33.30 -8.76 27.80
C ARG A 174 32.71 -10.18 27.75
N GLN A 175 31.57 -10.37 27.08
CA GLN A 175 30.92 -11.67 26.89
C GLN A 175 31.01 -12.09 25.42
N ARG A 176 31.55 -13.28 25.13
CA ARG A 176 31.61 -13.87 23.78
C ARG A 176 30.24 -14.40 23.29
N ASN A 177 29.14 -13.79 23.71
CA ASN A 177 27.82 -14.20 23.26
C ASN A 177 27.46 -13.45 21.97
N ALA A 178 26.74 -14.11 21.06
CA ALA A 178 26.17 -13.44 19.91
C ALA A 178 25.06 -12.46 20.35
N ASP A 179 24.81 -11.44 19.53
CA ASP A 179 23.62 -10.60 19.70
C ASP A 179 22.37 -11.45 19.53
N VAL A 180 21.34 -11.18 20.32
CA VAL A 180 20.06 -11.90 20.28
C VAL A 180 19.00 -10.94 19.79
N GLU A 181 18.35 -11.25 18.67
CA GLU A 181 17.34 -10.40 18.06
C GLU A 181 16.00 -11.12 17.85
N CYS A 182 14.92 -10.41 18.10
CA CYS A 182 13.57 -10.78 17.73
C CYS A 182 13.07 -9.82 16.65
N LEU A 183 13.22 -10.21 15.39
CA LEU A 183 12.82 -9.39 14.24
C LEU A 183 11.36 -9.66 13.89
N VAL A 184 10.54 -8.61 13.90
CA VAL A 184 9.16 -8.62 13.42
C VAL A 184 9.13 -7.96 12.05
N LYS A 185 8.86 -8.74 11.01
CA LYS A 185 8.53 -8.22 9.68
C LYS A 185 7.13 -7.64 9.73
N VAL A 186 6.93 -6.49 9.09
CA VAL A 186 5.62 -5.84 9.00
C VAL A 186 5.32 -5.56 7.55
N ASP A 187 4.28 -6.20 7.04
CA ASP A 187 3.75 -5.96 5.70
C ASP A 187 2.59 -4.96 5.82
N ILE A 188 2.67 -3.83 5.13
CA ILE A 188 1.62 -2.82 5.06
C ILE A 188 0.91 -3.02 3.72
N LYS A 189 -0.35 -3.46 3.78
CA LYS A 189 -1.21 -3.56 2.60
C LYS A 189 -1.56 -2.18 2.09
N ALA A 190 -1.52 -2.01 0.78
CA ALA A 190 -2.06 -0.81 0.16
C ALA A 190 -3.54 -0.68 0.50
N ARG A 191 -4.01 0.57 0.52
CA ARG A 191 -5.45 0.85 0.65
C ARG A 191 -6.26 0.26 -0.50
N THR A 192 -7.56 0.15 -0.29
CA THR A 192 -8.50 -0.22 -1.35
C THR A 192 -8.76 0.99 -2.25
N SER A 193 -8.83 0.76 -3.56
CA SER A 193 -9.28 1.78 -4.51
C SER A 193 -10.75 2.08 -4.27
N ALA A 194 -11.12 3.37 -4.24
CA ALA A 194 -12.46 3.78 -3.88
C ALA A 194 -12.82 5.13 -4.50
N VAL A 195 -14.12 5.39 -4.68
CA VAL A 195 -14.63 6.73 -4.95
C VAL A 195 -15.04 7.35 -3.62
N ARG A 196 -14.48 8.52 -3.30
CA ARG A 196 -14.86 9.33 -2.13
C ARG A 196 -15.09 10.77 -2.59
N ASP A 197 -16.24 11.34 -2.29
CA ASP A 197 -16.60 12.72 -2.62
C ASP A 197 -16.37 13.09 -4.11
N GLY A 198 -16.73 12.18 -5.03
CA GLY A 198 -16.54 12.38 -6.47
C GLY A 198 -15.08 12.24 -6.95
N VAL A 199 -14.18 11.70 -6.13
CA VAL A 199 -12.78 11.43 -6.48
C VAL A 199 -12.54 9.93 -6.46
N LEU A 200 -12.19 9.34 -7.61
CA LEU A 200 -11.60 8.01 -7.65
C LEU A 200 -10.17 8.09 -7.13
N ILE A 201 -9.90 7.41 -6.03
CA ILE A 201 -8.57 7.27 -5.44
C ILE A 201 -8.07 5.88 -5.78
N CYS A 202 -7.05 5.80 -6.63
CA CYS A 202 -6.47 4.53 -7.05
C CYS A 202 -5.33 4.06 -6.15
N ALA A 203 -5.29 2.75 -5.94
CA ALA A 203 -4.19 2.02 -5.36
C ALA A 203 -3.90 0.75 -6.16
N TYR A 204 -2.73 0.18 -5.96
CA TYR A 204 -2.12 -0.88 -6.78
C TYR A 204 -1.44 -1.96 -5.95
N GLY A 205 -1.82 -2.11 -4.68
CA GLY A 205 -1.43 -3.32 -3.93
C GLY A 205 -2.19 -4.54 -4.44
N ASP A 206 -1.73 -5.73 -4.03
CA ASP A 206 -2.24 -7.02 -4.52
C ASP A 206 -3.75 -7.18 -4.35
N LYS A 207 -4.34 -6.49 -3.37
CA LYS A 207 -5.77 -6.55 -3.03
C LYS A 207 -6.52 -5.24 -3.25
N SER A 208 -5.85 -4.19 -3.72
CA SER A 208 -6.45 -2.84 -3.85
C SER A 208 -7.63 -2.75 -4.80
N ASN A 209 -7.69 -3.62 -5.82
CA ASN A 209 -8.69 -3.56 -6.89
C ASN A 209 -9.54 -4.84 -6.98
N THR A 210 -9.77 -5.50 -5.84
CA THR A 210 -10.61 -6.71 -5.76
C THR A 210 -12.09 -6.42 -5.97
N SER A 211 -12.54 -5.22 -5.57
CA SER A 211 -13.84 -4.66 -5.92
C SER A 211 -13.66 -3.51 -6.91
N VAL A 212 -14.64 -3.31 -7.80
CA VAL A 212 -14.67 -2.16 -8.71
C VAL A 212 -15.52 -1.04 -8.10
N PRO A 213 -14.96 0.13 -7.79
CA PRO A 213 -15.73 1.30 -7.40
C PRO A 213 -16.74 1.70 -8.47
N GLU A 214 -17.92 2.11 -8.02
CA GLU A 214 -19.00 2.61 -8.90
C GLU A 214 -19.35 4.05 -8.51
N VAL A 215 -19.74 4.85 -9.51
CA VAL A 215 -20.24 6.22 -9.31
C VAL A 215 -21.31 6.53 -10.35
N THR A 216 -22.33 7.27 -9.93
CA THR A 216 -23.37 7.79 -10.81
C THR A 216 -23.18 9.29 -10.97
N LEU A 217 -23.06 9.75 -12.22
CA LEU A 217 -23.04 11.15 -12.56
C LEU A 217 -24.41 11.58 -13.07
N ASN A 218 -24.90 12.70 -12.54
CA ASN A 218 -26.17 13.31 -12.89
C ASN A 218 -26.05 14.84 -12.82
N ALA A 219 -27.15 15.57 -13.02
CA ALA A 219 -27.13 17.03 -13.01
C ALA A 219 -26.63 17.65 -11.69
N GLU A 220 -26.81 16.98 -10.55
CA GLU A 220 -26.37 17.46 -9.23
C GLU A 220 -24.91 17.06 -8.94
N ASN A 221 -24.54 15.83 -9.26
CA ASN A 221 -23.20 15.25 -9.09
C ASN A 221 -22.57 15.03 -10.47
N ASN A 222 -22.22 16.12 -11.14
CA ASN A 222 -21.87 16.10 -12.56
C ASN A 222 -20.37 15.97 -12.85
N SER A 223 -19.55 15.59 -11.85
CA SER A 223 -18.11 15.53 -12.02
C SER A 223 -17.44 14.35 -11.32
N LEU A 224 -16.32 13.93 -11.90
CA LEU A 224 -15.48 12.85 -11.38
C LEU A 224 -14.00 13.21 -11.56
N THR A 225 -13.26 13.23 -10.46
CA THR A 225 -11.79 13.37 -10.46
C THR A 225 -11.14 11.99 -10.44
N ILE A 226 -10.09 11.77 -11.25
CA ILE A 226 -9.37 10.49 -11.33
C ILE A 226 -7.95 10.66 -10.75
N GLN A 227 -7.73 10.19 -9.52
CA GLN A 227 -6.46 10.32 -8.82
C GLN A 227 -5.63 9.02 -8.90
N CYS A 228 -4.70 8.98 -9.86
CA CYS A 228 -3.83 7.83 -10.08
C CYS A 228 -2.61 7.75 -9.15
N GLY A 229 -2.25 8.83 -8.45
CA GLY A 229 -0.98 8.92 -7.71
C GLY A 229 0.24 9.07 -8.62
N GLU A 230 1.44 9.13 -8.05
CA GLU A 230 2.69 9.29 -8.82
C GLU A 230 3.09 8.00 -9.55
N GLU A 231 2.69 6.86 -9.00
CA GLU A 231 2.94 5.51 -9.49
C GLU A 231 1.98 5.12 -10.61
N GLY A 232 0.90 5.87 -10.81
CA GLY A 232 -0.17 5.57 -11.76
C GLY A 232 -0.28 6.53 -12.93
N GLU A 233 -0.94 6.07 -13.98
CA GLU A 233 -1.27 6.86 -15.15
C GLU A 233 -2.70 6.54 -15.62
N MET A 234 -3.45 7.59 -15.94
CA MET A 234 -4.85 7.47 -16.33
C MET A 234 -5.00 6.76 -17.67
N GLN A 235 -6.00 5.87 -17.78
CA GLN A 235 -6.33 5.14 -18.99
C GLN A 235 -7.87 5.08 -19.19
N PRO A 236 -8.36 5.41 -20.40
CA PRO A 236 -7.62 5.99 -21.52
C PRO A 236 -7.05 7.37 -21.18
N ASP A 237 -6.00 7.82 -21.88
CA ASP A 237 -5.44 9.17 -21.68
C ASP A 237 -6.56 10.21 -21.91
N PRO A 238 -6.76 11.19 -21.01
CA PRO A 238 -7.79 12.23 -21.18
C PRO A 238 -7.75 12.96 -22.53
N LYS A 239 -6.57 13.10 -23.14
CA LYS A 239 -6.38 13.73 -24.46
C LYS A 239 -6.90 12.87 -25.61
N SER A 240 -7.06 11.56 -25.41
CA SER A 240 -7.67 10.67 -26.40
C SER A 240 -9.17 10.93 -26.57
N LEU A 241 -9.83 11.54 -25.58
CA LEU A 241 -11.27 11.78 -25.57
C LEU A 241 -12.10 10.50 -25.74
N THR A 242 -11.55 9.38 -25.30
CA THR A 242 -12.19 8.06 -25.36
C THR A 242 -12.51 7.55 -23.96
N ALA A 243 -13.42 6.59 -23.90
CA ALA A 243 -13.67 5.77 -22.73
C ALA A 243 -13.95 4.33 -23.14
N TYR A 244 -13.82 3.42 -22.17
CA TYR A 244 -14.31 2.07 -22.32
C TYR A 244 -15.83 2.09 -22.14
N HIS A 245 -16.59 1.62 -23.11
CA HIS A 245 -18.05 1.58 -23.05
C HIS A 245 -18.56 0.18 -22.75
N CYS A 246 -19.61 0.12 -21.95
CA CYS A 246 -20.25 -1.12 -21.54
C CYS A 246 -21.52 -1.34 -22.35
N THR A 247 -21.56 -2.40 -23.16
CA THR A 247 -22.80 -2.77 -23.89
C THR A 247 -23.84 -3.42 -22.99
N ASP A 248 -23.40 -3.92 -21.82
CA ASP A 248 -24.23 -4.64 -20.85
C ASP A 248 -23.87 -4.18 -19.42
N THR A 249 -24.62 -4.64 -18.42
CA THR A 249 -24.35 -4.34 -17.00
C THR A 249 -23.07 -4.97 -16.46
N ASN A 250 -22.46 -5.93 -17.19
CA ASN A 250 -21.24 -6.61 -16.78
C ASN A 250 -20.00 -5.80 -17.18
N ILE A 251 -19.26 -5.33 -16.18
CA ILE A 251 -18.09 -4.48 -16.39
C ILE A 251 -16.96 -5.18 -17.16
N GLU A 252 -16.87 -6.51 -17.08
CA GLU A 252 -15.84 -7.28 -17.77
C GLU A 252 -16.03 -7.29 -19.29
N ASN A 253 -17.22 -6.90 -19.77
CA ASN A 253 -17.53 -6.76 -21.19
C ASN A 253 -17.26 -5.35 -21.73
N CYS A 254 -16.84 -4.39 -20.89
CA CYS A 254 -16.57 -3.02 -21.31
C CYS A 254 -15.22 -2.87 -22.04
N LYS A 255 -15.00 -3.66 -23.09
CA LYS A 255 -13.74 -3.70 -23.84
C LYS A 255 -13.76 -2.85 -25.10
N THR A 256 -14.93 -2.30 -25.44
CA THR A 256 -15.09 -1.39 -26.57
C THR A 256 -14.60 -0.02 -26.19
N VAL A 257 -13.54 0.47 -26.84
CA VAL A 257 -13.10 1.86 -26.70
C VAL A 257 -13.90 2.70 -27.70
N VAL A 258 -14.65 3.67 -27.19
CA VAL A 258 -15.48 4.57 -28.00
C VAL A 258 -15.05 6.02 -27.77
N ASN A 259 -15.35 6.89 -28.73
CA ASN A 259 -15.24 8.33 -28.48
C ASN A 259 -16.31 8.75 -27.48
N LEU A 260 -15.97 9.68 -26.58
CA LEU A 260 -16.94 10.21 -25.61
C LEU A 260 -18.12 10.92 -26.29
N THR A 261 -17.96 11.38 -27.54
CA THR A 261 -19.06 11.92 -28.36
C THR A 261 -20.09 10.86 -28.80
N GLU A 262 -19.73 9.58 -28.82
CA GLU A 262 -20.68 8.50 -29.14
C GLU A 262 -21.62 8.24 -27.96
N VAL A 263 -21.12 8.44 -26.74
CA VAL A 263 -21.89 8.27 -25.49
C VAL A 263 -22.61 9.57 -25.12
N MET A 264 -21.91 10.70 -25.18
CA MET A 264 -22.41 12.04 -24.87
C MET A 264 -22.27 12.91 -26.13
N PRO A 265 -23.31 13.04 -26.98
CA PRO A 265 -23.21 13.72 -28.27
C PRO A 265 -22.68 15.16 -28.22
N SER A 266 -22.95 15.88 -27.14
CA SER A 266 -22.49 17.26 -26.91
C SER A 266 -21.09 17.36 -26.30
N PHE A 267 -20.39 16.23 -26.10
CA PHE A 267 -19.10 16.18 -25.44
C PHE A 267 -18.08 17.12 -26.09
N ALA A 268 -17.39 17.90 -25.26
CA ALA A 268 -16.31 18.77 -25.68
C ALA A 268 -15.05 18.48 -24.87
N LYS A 269 -13.88 18.64 -25.51
CA LYS A 269 -12.57 18.47 -24.87
C LYS A 269 -12.40 19.33 -23.60
N SER A 270 -13.07 20.48 -23.52
CA SER A 270 -13.06 21.38 -22.36
C SER A 270 -13.70 20.78 -21.10
N TRP A 271 -14.43 19.67 -21.21
CA TRP A 271 -15.03 18.96 -20.07
C TRP A 271 -13.98 18.23 -19.25
N TRP A 272 -12.80 17.94 -19.83
CA TRP A 272 -11.63 17.50 -19.09
C TRP A 272 -10.87 18.72 -18.55
N THR A 273 -10.84 18.81 -17.24
CA THR A 273 -10.18 19.87 -16.46
C THR A 273 -9.13 19.28 -15.52
N GLN A 274 -8.44 20.13 -14.76
CA GLN A 274 -7.53 19.71 -13.70
C GLN A 274 -8.11 20.08 -12.33
N ASP A 275 -7.97 19.17 -11.37
CA ASP A 275 -8.37 19.40 -9.99
C ASP A 275 -7.17 19.85 -9.14
N ASP A 276 -7.06 21.17 -8.92
CA ASP A 276 -5.96 21.77 -8.15
C ASP A 276 -5.88 21.28 -6.70
N LYS A 277 -7.01 20.86 -6.11
CA LYS A 277 -7.04 20.32 -4.74
C LYS A 277 -6.46 18.91 -4.67
N ASN A 278 -6.49 18.18 -5.78
CA ASN A 278 -6.05 16.80 -5.90
C ASN A 278 -4.81 16.67 -6.79
N GLY A 279 -3.86 17.60 -6.66
CA GLY A 279 -2.57 17.53 -7.34
C GLY A 279 -2.66 17.67 -8.86
N LYS A 280 -3.63 18.43 -9.36
CA LYS A 280 -3.93 18.61 -10.80
C LYS A 280 -4.36 17.33 -11.51
N ALA A 281 -4.96 16.39 -10.76
CA ALA A 281 -5.55 15.19 -11.31
C ALA A 281 -6.60 15.52 -12.39
N PRO A 282 -6.72 14.71 -13.45
CA PRO A 282 -7.76 14.88 -14.47
C PRO A 282 -9.16 14.82 -13.84
N LYS A 283 -10.02 15.76 -14.23
CA LYS A 283 -11.40 15.85 -13.76
C LYS A 283 -12.36 16.00 -14.93
N LEU A 284 -13.29 15.05 -15.05
CA LEU A 284 -14.41 15.15 -15.99
C LEU A 284 -15.51 16.00 -15.36
N VAL A 285 -16.01 16.99 -16.08
CA VAL A 285 -17.15 17.82 -15.67
C VAL A 285 -18.16 17.84 -16.82
N ILE A 286 -19.34 17.31 -16.59
CA ILE A 286 -20.42 17.26 -17.57
C ILE A 286 -21.34 18.46 -17.32
N PRO A 287 -21.45 19.44 -18.24
CA PRO A 287 -22.34 20.57 -18.06
C PRO A 287 -23.81 20.15 -18.11
N GLU A 288 -24.69 21.03 -17.64
CA GLU A 288 -26.12 20.90 -17.90
C GLU A 288 -26.37 20.80 -19.42
N GLY A 289 -27.25 19.89 -19.83
CA GLY A 289 -27.48 19.64 -21.25
C GLY A 289 -26.45 18.70 -21.92
N GLY A 290 -25.41 18.29 -21.19
CA GLY A 290 -24.34 17.42 -21.69
C GLY A 290 -24.53 15.92 -21.42
N PHE A 291 -25.56 15.54 -20.67
CA PHE A 291 -25.86 14.15 -20.35
C PHE A 291 -26.47 13.41 -21.56
N PRO A 292 -26.27 12.09 -21.66
CA PRO A 292 -26.83 11.29 -22.74
C PRO A 292 -28.36 11.28 -22.73
N ALA A 293 -28.98 10.98 -23.87
CA ALA A 293 -30.46 10.86 -23.95
C ALA A 293 -31.00 9.61 -23.24
N GLN A 294 -30.17 8.59 -23.08
CA GLN A 294 -30.45 7.35 -22.35
C GLN A 294 -29.34 7.11 -21.33
N GLU A 295 -29.60 6.27 -20.34
CA GLU A 295 -28.57 5.90 -19.38
C GLU A 295 -27.43 5.17 -20.10
N GLU A 296 -26.20 5.59 -19.84
CA GLU A 296 -25.00 5.01 -20.44
C GLU A 296 -23.99 4.64 -19.36
N THR A 297 -23.21 3.58 -19.60
CA THR A 297 -22.15 3.18 -18.68
C THR A 297 -20.80 3.19 -19.37
N ILE A 298 -19.85 3.90 -18.77
CA ILE A 298 -18.46 3.93 -19.20
C ILE A 298 -17.52 3.50 -18.07
N VAL A 299 -16.31 3.11 -18.43
CA VAL A 299 -15.23 2.78 -17.51
C VAL A 299 -14.04 3.69 -17.79
N LEU A 300 -13.49 4.22 -16.70
CA LEU A 300 -12.27 5.01 -16.65
C LEU A 300 -11.37 4.41 -15.57
N GLY A 301 -10.08 4.77 -15.55
CA GLY A 301 -9.22 4.27 -14.51
C GLY A 301 -7.76 4.65 -14.66
N CYS A 302 -6.92 3.91 -13.96
CA CYS A 302 -5.47 4.07 -13.92
C CYS A 302 -4.77 2.72 -14.03
N ASN A 303 -3.62 2.72 -14.68
CA ASN A 303 -2.65 1.63 -14.68
C ASN A 303 -1.37 2.05 -13.94
N VAL A 304 -0.63 1.07 -13.43
CA VAL A 304 0.71 1.32 -12.90
C VAL A 304 1.61 1.80 -14.03
N ARG A 305 2.34 2.90 -13.82
CA ARG A 305 3.37 3.37 -14.74
C ARG A 305 4.43 2.28 -14.88
N ARG A 306 4.61 1.76 -16.10
CA ARG A 306 5.78 0.91 -16.37
C ARG A 306 7.02 1.78 -16.24
N LYS A 307 7.87 1.53 -15.25
CA LYS A 307 9.23 2.07 -15.27
C LYS A 307 9.88 1.54 -16.54
N VAL A 308 10.35 2.44 -17.41
CA VAL A 308 11.06 2.05 -18.64
C VAL A 308 12.35 1.35 -18.21
N SER A 309 12.28 0.03 -18.04
CA SER A 309 13.44 -0.83 -18.06
C SER A 309 13.71 -1.13 -19.53
N SER A 310 14.84 -0.65 -20.02
CA SER A 310 15.32 -0.92 -21.36
C SER A 310 15.68 -2.41 -21.48
N LYS A 311 14.73 -3.25 -21.87
CA LYS A 311 14.85 -4.38 -22.81
C LYS A 311 13.55 -5.20 -22.83
N GLU A 312 13.11 -5.50 -24.06
CA GLU A 312 12.09 -6.48 -24.46
C GLU A 312 10.64 -6.09 -24.11
N GLN A 313 9.63 -6.20 -24.97
CA GLN A 313 9.49 -6.85 -26.27
C GLN A 313 8.39 -6.08 -27.03
N LYS A 314 8.52 -5.93 -28.35
CA LYS A 314 7.44 -5.44 -29.22
C LYS A 314 6.30 -6.45 -29.14
N GLU A 315 5.28 -6.17 -28.34
CA GLU A 315 4.02 -6.90 -28.38
C GLU A 315 3.20 -6.38 -29.56
N GLU A 316 2.74 -7.31 -30.41
CA GLU A 316 1.77 -7.08 -31.47
C GLU A 316 0.50 -6.42 -30.91
N PRO A 317 -0.21 -5.62 -31.72
CA PRO A 317 -1.44 -4.96 -31.30
C PRO A 317 -2.55 -6.00 -31.16
N ASN A 318 -2.72 -6.55 -29.96
CA ASN A 318 -3.89 -7.37 -29.65
C ASN A 318 -5.10 -6.42 -29.55
N ILE A 319 -6.08 -6.61 -30.44
CA ILE A 319 -7.24 -5.72 -30.67
C ILE A 319 -8.28 -5.81 -29.52
N THR A 320 -7.94 -6.47 -28.41
CA THR A 320 -8.80 -6.50 -27.22
C THR A 320 -8.28 -5.49 -26.20
N ALA A 321 -8.94 -4.35 -26.09
CA ALA A 321 -8.54 -3.32 -25.14
C ALA A 321 -8.64 -3.87 -23.70
N THR A 322 -7.53 -3.84 -22.97
CA THR A 322 -7.46 -4.33 -21.59
C THR A 322 -7.89 -3.22 -20.64
N LEU A 323 -8.89 -3.51 -19.79
CA LEU A 323 -9.39 -2.54 -18.81
C LEU A 323 -8.27 -2.11 -17.83
N PRO A 324 -8.37 -0.89 -17.29
CA PRO A 324 -7.42 -0.43 -16.28
C PRO A 324 -7.40 -1.32 -15.02
N THR A 325 -6.23 -1.45 -14.40
CA THR A 325 -6.03 -2.20 -13.15
C THR A 325 -6.85 -1.60 -12.02
N CYS A 326 -6.72 -0.29 -11.79
CA CYS A 326 -7.65 0.46 -10.97
C CYS A 326 -8.70 1.08 -11.89
N ARG A 327 -9.96 0.68 -11.76
CA ARG A 327 -11.03 1.14 -12.64
C ARG A 327 -12.23 1.60 -11.83
N VAL A 328 -13.00 2.49 -12.43
CA VAL A 328 -14.28 2.96 -11.90
C VAL A 328 -15.35 2.75 -12.94
N LYS A 329 -16.50 2.20 -12.52
CA LYS A 329 -17.72 2.18 -13.30
C LYS A 329 -18.42 3.50 -13.15
N VAL A 330 -18.66 4.18 -14.26
CA VAL A 330 -19.35 5.47 -14.28
C VAL A 330 -20.67 5.29 -15.00
N THR A 331 -21.77 5.42 -14.24
CA THR A 331 -23.13 5.46 -14.80
C THR A 331 -23.50 6.91 -15.06
N LEU A 332 -23.81 7.24 -16.31
CA LEU A 332 -24.27 8.55 -16.75
C LEU A 332 -25.79 8.50 -16.84
N THR A 333 -26.49 9.24 -15.99
CA THR A 333 -27.96 9.27 -16.06
C THR A 333 -28.44 9.95 -17.33
N ALA A 334 -29.59 9.51 -17.84
CA ALA A 334 -30.26 10.20 -18.93
C ALA A 334 -30.55 11.67 -18.55
N GLN A 335 -30.42 12.56 -19.53
CA GLN A 335 -30.80 13.95 -19.40
C GLN A 335 -32.29 14.04 -19.01
N PRO A 336 -32.66 14.83 -17.99
CA PRO A 336 -34.07 15.08 -17.72
C PRO A 336 -34.71 15.61 -19.00
N ALA A 337 -35.81 15.00 -19.43
CA ALA A 337 -36.58 15.55 -20.54
C ALA A 337 -36.86 17.02 -20.21
N ALA A 338 -36.47 17.93 -21.12
CA ALA A 338 -36.87 19.32 -20.99
C ALA A 338 -38.39 19.29 -20.81
N SER A 339 -38.89 19.72 -19.66
CA SER A 339 -40.32 19.92 -19.51
C SER A 339 -40.69 20.95 -20.57
N ASP A 340 -41.42 20.50 -21.59
CA ASP A 340 -42.09 21.38 -22.52
C ASP A 340 -42.95 22.32 -21.67
N ALA A 341 -42.44 23.53 -21.42
CA ALA A 341 -43.26 24.58 -20.86
C ALA A 341 -44.40 24.78 -21.87
N PRO A 342 -45.67 24.66 -21.47
CA PRO A 342 -46.76 24.91 -22.38
C PRO A 342 -46.60 26.36 -22.83
N THR A 343 -46.34 26.54 -24.12
CA THR A 343 -46.41 27.84 -24.75
C THR A 343 -47.84 28.32 -24.55
N PHE A 344 -48.05 29.21 -23.58
CA PHE A 344 -49.30 29.95 -23.45
C PHE A 344 -49.42 30.83 -24.70
N SER A 345 -50.06 30.27 -25.73
CA SER A 345 -50.52 31.01 -26.88
C SER A 345 -51.67 31.90 -26.42
N CYS A 346 -51.33 33.13 -26.02
CA CYS A 346 -52.30 34.20 -25.79
C CYS A 346 -52.89 34.62 -27.14
N LEU A 347 -53.88 33.87 -27.61
CA LEU A 347 -54.73 34.25 -28.74
C LEU A 347 -56.16 34.45 -28.24
N GLY A 348 -56.51 35.73 -28.04
CA GLY A 348 -57.83 36.30 -28.27
C GLY A 348 -58.99 35.83 -27.40
N LEU A 349 -59.28 36.57 -26.33
CA LEU A 349 -60.61 36.62 -25.72
C LEU A 349 -61.19 38.02 -25.88
N LEU A 350 -61.96 38.23 -26.95
CA LEU A 350 -62.90 39.34 -27.09
C LEU A 350 -64.11 39.04 -26.19
N ALA A 351 -64.19 39.72 -25.05
CA ALA A 351 -65.38 39.70 -24.20
C ALA A 351 -66.46 40.62 -24.80
N VAL A 352 -67.56 40.01 -25.21
CA VAL A 352 -68.79 40.69 -25.68
C VAL A 352 -69.48 41.35 -24.49
N VAL A 353 -69.68 42.67 -24.58
CA VAL A 353 -70.47 43.45 -23.62
C VAL A 353 -71.95 43.19 -23.89
N PHE A 354 -72.64 42.51 -22.97
CA PHE A 354 -74.10 42.45 -22.92
C PHE A 354 -74.61 43.35 -21.80
N THR A 355 -75.27 44.45 -22.17
CA THR A 355 -76.04 45.32 -21.29
C THR A 355 -77.41 44.67 -21.00
N PRO A 356 -77.87 44.59 -19.74
CA PRO A 356 -79.24 44.18 -19.47
C PRO A 356 -80.20 45.36 -19.60
N PHE A 357 -81.18 45.19 -20.48
CA PHE A 357 -82.41 45.97 -20.57
C PHE A 357 -83.21 45.82 -19.26
N VAL A 358 -83.47 46.94 -18.57
CA VAL A 358 -84.44 47.01 -17.48
C VAL A 358 -85.80 47.33 -18.10
N SER A 359 -86.78 46.44 -17.94
CA SER A 359 -88.18 46.71 -18.27
C SER A 359 -89.03 46.62 -16.99
N PHE A 360 -89.93 47.59 -16.88
CA PHE A 360 -90.92 47.81 -15.82
C PHE A 360 -91.91 46.64 -15.67
N GLY A 361 -92.48 46.46 -14.47
CA GLY A 361 -93.84 45.94 -14.34
C GLY A 361 -94.23 45.28 -13.01
N ALA A 362 -94.92 46.06 -12.17
CA ALA A 362 -96.05 45.70 -11.28
C ALA A 362 -96.03 44.40 -10.44
N TYR A 363 -96.07 44.55 -9.10
CA TYR A 363 -97.30 44.52 -8.30
C TYR A 363 -97.05 45.05 -6.88
#